data_AF-A0A3B9SGH1-F1
#
_entry.id   AF-A0A3B9SGH1-F1
#
_cell.length_a   1.000
_cell.length_b   1.000
_cell.length_c   1.000
_cell.angle_alpha   90.00
_cell.angle_beta   90.00
_cell.angle_gamma   90.00
#
_symmetry.space_group_name_H-M   'P 1'
#
loop_
_entity.id
_entity.type
_entity.pdbx_description
1 polymer ?
#
loop_
_entity_poly.entity_id
_entity_poly.type
_entity_poly.pdbx_seq_one_letter_code
_entity_poly.pdbx_strand_id
1 'polypeptide(L)' 'MKDVYESPLNSRYSSKEMKYIFSPDKKFKTWRKLWIALAESEKELGLNIT' A
#
# COMPACT_ATOMS: atom_id res chain seq x y z
N MET A 1 -14.37 2.38 26.40
CA MET A 1 -13.32 1.36 26.58
C MET A 1 -12.82 1.01 25.18
N LYS A 2 -11.50 1.05 24.92
CA LYS A 2 -10.97 0.54 23.64
C LYS A 2 -10.63 -0.93 23.86
N ASP A 3 -11.51 -1.82 23.44
CA ASP A 3 -11.34 -3.28 23.56
C ASP A 3 -10.42 -3.86 22.46
N VAL A 4 -9.83 -2.98 21.64
CA VAL A 4 -8.99 -3.32 20.49
C VAL A 4 -7.61 -2.71 20.65
N TYR A 5 -6.56 -3.51 20.44
CA TYR A 5 -5.17 -3.05 20.47
C TYR A 5 -4.94 -1.90 19.48
N GLU A 6 -4.42 -0.80 19.98
CA GLU A 6 -4.03 0.35 19.18
C GLU A 6 -2.63 0.79 19.60
N SER A 7 -1.71 0.87 18.64
CA SER A 7 -0.34 1.29 18.93
C SER A 7 -0.32 2.79 19.29
N PRO A 8 0.34 3.19 20.41
CA PRO A 8 0.46 4.61 20.79
C PRO A 8 1.21 5.43 19.74
N LEU A 9 2.08 4.79 18.95
CA LEU A 9 2.71 5.41 17.78
C LEU A 9 1.66 5.84 16.76
N ASN A 10 0.66 5.00 16.47
CA ASN A 10 -0.39 5.31 15.52
C ASN A 10 -1.47 6.25 16.11
N SER A 11 -1.79 6.14 17.41
CA SER A 11 -2.88 6.93 17.99
C SER A 11 -2.47 8.33 18.44
N ARG A 12 -1.24 8.50 18.94
CA ARG A 12 -0.83 9.74 19.63
C ARG A 12 0.38 10.44 19.02
N TYR A 13 1.38 9.71 18.54
CA TYR A 13 2.70 10.31 18.29
C TYR A 13 3.02 10.55 16.82
N SER A 14 2.55 9.72 15.89
CA SER A 14 2.87 9.87 14.47
C SER A 14 2.03 10.96 13.78
N SER A 15 2.63 11.60 12.78
CA SER A 15 1.93 12.55 11.92
C SER A 15 0.91 11.84 11.02
N LYS A 16 -0.05 12.58 10.47
CA LYS A 16 -1.10 12.01 9.61
C LYS A 16 -0.51 11.36 8.35
N GLU A 17 0.54 11.95 7.81
CA GLU A 17 1.25 11.48 6.61
C GLU A 17 1.93 10.14 6.87
N MET A 18 2.60 10.00 8.02
CA MET A 18 3.27 8.76 8.41
C MET A 18 2.27 7.61 8.62
N LYS A 19 1.14 7.90 9.26
CA LYS A 19 0.04 6.93 9.41
C LYS A 19 -0.49 6.47 8.06
N TYR A 20 -0.62 7.38 7.10
CA TYR A 20 -1.06 7.04 5.75
C TYR A 20 -0.04 6.19 4.99
N ILE A 21 1.26 6.50 5.09
CA ILE A 21 2.32 5.72 4.42
C ILE A 21 2.25 4.24 4.82
N PHE A 22 2.04 3.96 6.11
CA PHE A 22 1.92 2.60 6.64
C PHE A 22 0.48 2.06 6.68
N SER A 23 -0.48 2.78 6.11
CA SER A 23 -1.87 2.32 6.08
C SER A 23 -2.07 1.14 5.12
N PRO A 24 -3.03 0.24 5.39
CA PRO A 24 -3.43 -0.80 4.44
C PRO A 24 -3.80 -0.23 3.07
N ASP A 25 -4.43 0.95 3.07
CA ASP A 25 -4.87 1.66 1.86
C ASP A 25 -3.70 2.00 0.93
N LYS A 26 -2.64 2.60 1.49
CA LYS A 26 -1.41 2.91 0.74
C LYS A 26 -0.71 1.63 0.28
N LYS A 27 -0.64 0.60 1.13
CA LYS A 27 -0.05 -0.71 0.79
C LYS A 27 -0.73 -1.34 -0.43
N PHE A 28 -2.05 -1.52 -0.40
CA PHE A 28 -2.77 -2.20 -1.48
C PHE A 28 -2.83 -1.36 -2.77
N LYS A 29 -2.94 -0.03 -2.68
CA LYS A 29 -2.78 0.83 -3.85
C LYS A 29 -1.41 0.69 -4.49
N THR A 30 -0.36 0.58 -3.67
CA THR A 30 1.02 0.42 -4.15
C THR A 30 1.24 -0.95 -4.80
N TRP A 31 0.68 -2.02 -4.24
CA TRP A 31 0.71 -3.35 -4.88
C TRP A 31 0.05 -3.37 -6.26
N ARG A 32 -1.11 -2.75 -6.41
CA ARG A 32 -1.77 -2.65 -7.73
C ARG A 32 -0.92 -1.87 -8.74
N LYS A 33 -0.24 -0.80 -8.31
CA LYS A 33 0.69 -0.08 -9.18
C LYS A 33 1.85 -0.97 -9.63
N LEU A 34 2.38 -1.80 -8.75
CA LEU A 34 3.43 -2.76 -9.11
C LEU A 34 2.93 -3.82 -10.09
N TRP A 35 1.70 -4.32 -9.93
CA TRP A 35 1.12 -5.26 -10.91
C TRP A 35 0.92 -4.63 -12.28
N ILE A 36 0.49 -3.36 -12.33
CA ILE A 36 0.37 -2.64 -13.61
C ILE A 36 1.75 -2.48 -14.25
N ALA A 37 2.74 -2.00 -13.49
CA ALA A 37 4.10 -1.82 -14.00
C ALA A 37 4.73 -3.15 -14.48
N LEU A 38 4.45 -4.24 -13.77
CA LEU A 38 4.86 -5.59 -14.17
C LEU A 38 4.20 -5.98 -15.50
N ALA A 39 2.88 -5.83 -15.62
CA ALA A 39 2.15 -6.16 -16.84
C ALA A 39 2.59 -5.29 -18.04
N GLU A 40 2.87 -4.01 -17.81
CA GLU A 40 3.45 -3.12 -18.84
C GLU A 40 4.82 -3.64 -19.31
N SER A 41 5.69 -4.00 -18.37
CA SER A 41 7.03 -4.52 -18.67
C SER A 41 6.99 -5.87 -19.40
N GLU A 42 6.11 -6.78 -18.96
CA GLU A 42 5.92 -8.08 -19.60
C GLU A 42 5.36 -7.94 -21.02
N LYS A 43 4.45 -6.99 -21.25
CA LYS A 43 3.94 -6.65 -22.59
C LYS A 43 5.02 -6.08 -23.50
N GLU A 44 5.87 -5.19 -22.98
CA GLU A 44 7.03 -4.66 -23.72
C GLU A 44 8.02 -5.76 -24.14
N LEU A 45 8.16 -6.80 -23.31
CA LEU A 45 8.97 -7.98 -23.62
C LEU A 45 8.28 -8.98 -24.57
N GLY A 46 7.09 -8.67 -25.06
CA GLY A 46 6.36 -9.47 -26.04
C GLY A 46 5.52 -10.60 -25.45
N LEU A 47 5.27 -10.61 -24.14
CA LEU A 47 4.31 -11.53 -23.53
C LEU A 47 2.88 -11.05 -23.81
N ASN A 48 2.02 -11.99 -24.20
CA ASN A 48 0.61 -11.70 -24.42
C ASN A 48 -0.11 -11.56 -23.07
N ILE A 49 -0.39 -10.32 -22.68
CA ILE A 49 -1.17 -9.98 -21.48
C ILE A 49 -2.53 -9.44 -21.93
N THR A 50 -3.60 -9.97 -21.31
CA THR A 50 -4.99 -9.63 -21.58
C THR A 50 -5.56 -8.71 -20.52
#